data_AF-A0A9X9LFU2-F1
#
_entry.id   AF-A0A9X9LFU2-F1
#
_cell.length_a   1.000
_cell.length_b   1.000
_cell.length_c   1.000
_cell.angle_alpha   90.00
_cell.angle_beta   90.00
_cell.angle_gamma   90.00
#
_symmetry.space_group_name_H-M   'P 1'
#
loop_
_entity.id
_entity.type
_entity.pdbx_description
1 polymer ?
#
loop_
_entity_poly.entity_id
_entity_poly.type
_entity_poly.pdbx_seq_one_letter_code
_entity_poly.pdbx_strand_id
1 'polypeptide(L)'
;MVALRPWVKPKIVKKRTKKFMWHQSDRYVKIKYNWQKPRGTEDTVCRRFKGQILMLSTGYGATRKQSTCCPRLRSVSSKNHEATAERASQLALRVTNPNARLCSKEN
;
A
#
# COMPACT_ATOMS: atom_id res chain seq x y z
N MET A 1 14.41 -17.50 -10.88
CA MET A 1 13.02 -17.45 -11.41
C MET A 1 12.87 -16.27 -12.36
N VAL A 2 12.37 -16.50 -13.58
CA VAL A 2 12.08 -15.44 -14.55
C VAL A 2 10.79 -14.72 -14.15
N ALA A 3 10.82 -13.39 -14.03
CA ALA A 3 9.64 -12.62 -13.69
C ALA A 3 8.68 -12.53 -14.88
N LEU A 4 7.48 -13.08 -14.73
CA LEU A 4 6.42 -12.98 -15.74
C LEU A 4 6.05 -11.52 -15.99
N ARG A 5 6.11 -11.10 -17.27
CA ARG A 5 5.72 -9.77 -17.69
C ARG A 5 4.21 -9.76 -17.95
N PRO A 6 3.45 -8.81 -17.37
CA PRO A 6 2.02 -8.72 -17.66
C PRO A 6 1.81 -8.30 -19.11
N TRP A 7 0.74 -8.80 -19.73
CA TRP A 7 0.36 -8.49 -21.11
C TRP A 7 0.10 -6.99 -21.31
N VAL A 8 -0.56 -6.33 -20.34
CA VAL A 8 -0.77 -4.88 -20.33
C VAL A 8 -0.06 -4.25 -19.14
N LYS A 9 0.67 -3.15 -19.39
CA LYS A 9 1.27 -2.30 -18.36
C LYS A 9 0.57 -0.95 -18.35
N PRO A 10 -0.58 -0.80 -17.68
CA PRO A 10 -1.25 0.49 -17.62
C PRO A 10 -0.39 1.50 -16.85
N LYS A 11 -0.32 2.74 -17.31
CA LYS A 11 0.35 3.83 -16.59
C LYS A 11 -0.42 4.13 -15.31
N ILE A 12 0.17 3.81 -14.16
CA ILE A 12 -0.44 4.08 -12.85
C ILE A 12 -0.27 5.56 -12.53
N VAL A 13 -1.31 6.35 -12.78
CA VAL A 13 -1.35 7.76 -12.39
C VAL A 13 -1.89 7.87 -10.97
N LYS A 14 -1.04 8.31 -10.04
CA LYS A 14 -1.45 8.63 -8.66
C LYS A 14 -1.89 10.09 -8.60
N LYS A 15 -3.12 10.34 -8.13
CA LYS A 15 -3.65 11.71 -7.92
C LYS A 15 -2.90 12.47 -6.82
N ARG A 16 -2.33 11.73 -5.87
CA ARG A 16 -1.53 12.27 -4.77
C ARG A 16 -0.51 11.24 -4.34
N THR A 17 0.74 11.68 -4.18
CA THR A 17 1.84 10.84 -3.68
C THR A 17 2.08 11.04 -2.18
N LYS A 18 1.88 12.27 -1.68
CA LYS A 18 2.03 12.60 -0.25
C LYS A 18 0.97 11.89 0.59
N LYS A 19 1.38 11.30 1.70
CA LYS A 19 0.46 10.71 2.70
C LYS A 19 -0.45 11.78 3.31
N PHE A 20 -1.61 11.36 3.78
CA PHE A 20 -2.49 12.21 4.59
C PHE A 20 -2.02 12.12 6.04
N MET A 21 -1.61 13.27 6.59
CA MET A 21 -1.10 13.40 7.96
C MET A 21 -2.22 13.77 8.92
N TRP A 22 -2.13 13.35 10.18
CA TRP A 22 -2.98 13.91 11.22
C TRP A 22 -2.63 15.39 11.46
N HIS A 23 -3.64 16.20 11.80
CA HIS A 23 -3.44 17.59 12.17
C HIS A 23 -2.51 17.68 13.40
N GLN A 24 -1.50 18.56 13.34
CA GLN A 24 -0.51 18.82 14.39
C GLN A 24 0.52 17.71 14.65
N SER A 25 0.60 16.67 13.82
CA SER A 25 1.59 15.59 13.98
C SER A 25 3.04 16.05 13.77
N ASP A 26 3.22 17.19 13.11
CA ASP A 26 4.50 17.86 12.89
C ASP A 26 5.00 18.58 14.16
N ARG A 27 4.10 19.02 15.04
CA ARG A 27 4.43 19.81 16.23
C ARG A 27 4.64 19.00 17.49
N TYR A 28 3.96 17.85 17.62
CA TYR A 28 3.95 17.06 18.85
C TYR A 28 4.30 15.60 18.61
N VAL A 29 5.31 15.10 19.34
CA VAL A 29 5.74 13.68 19.28
C VAL A 29 4.63 12.71 19.67
N LYS A 30 3.74 13.10 20.61
CA LYS A 30 2.60 12.27 21.03
C LYS A 30 1.57 12.03 19.92
N ILE A 31 1.51 12.93 18.92
CA ILE A 31 0.56 12.86 17.82
C ILE A 31 1.21 12.11 16.67
N LYS A 32 0.74 10.86 16.45
CA LYS A 32 1.27 10.00 15.38
C LYS A 32 0.82 10.49 13.99
N TYR A 33 1.58 10.13 12.96
CA TYR A 33 1.34 10.50 11.56
C TYR A 33 0.12 9.81 10.90
N ASN A 34 -0.67 9.06 11.66
CA ASN A 34 -1.81 8.29 11.16
C ASN A 34 -3.02 9.19 10.93
N TRP A 35 -3.58 9.21 9.72
CA TRP A 35 -4.75 10.03 9.40
C TRP A 35 -5.91 9.82 10.37
N GLN A 36 -6.40 10.92 10.96
CA GLN A 36 -7.66 10.97 11.70
C GLN A 36 -8.45 12.19 11.27
N LYS A 37 -9.78 12.04 11.25
CA LYS A 37 -10.69 13.13 10.89
C LYS A 37 -10.80 14.12 12.07
N PRO A 38 -10.40 15.39 11.91
CA PRO A 38 -10.62 16.41 12.94
C PRO A 38 -12.13 16.64 13.12
N ARG A 39 -12.56 16.83 14.38
CA ARG A 39 -13.98 16.97 14.75
C ARG A 39 -14.31 18.24 15.54
N GLY A 40 -13.32 19.07 15.86
CA GLY A 40 -13.54 20.28 16.66
C GLY A 40 -14.33 21.34 15.88
N THR A 41 -15.23 22.04 16.57
CA THR A 41 -16.04 23.13 15.97
C THR A 41 -15.16 24.26 15.46
N GLU A 42 -14.14 24.65 16.23
CA GLU A 42 -13.17 25.71 15.88
C GLU A 42 -12.00 25.23 15.03
N ASP A 43 -11.95 23.95 14.66
CA ASP A 43 -10.81 23.41 13.91
C ASP A 43 -10.85 23.88 12.44
N THR A 44 -9.80 24.59 12.04
CA THR A 44 -9.65 25.20 10.71
C THR A 44 -9.54 24.16 9.59
N VAL A 45 -9.00 22.97 9.90
CA VAL A 45 -8.89 21.85 8.97
C VAL A 45 -10.26 21.23 8.75
N CYS A 46 -11.06 21.07 9.81
CA CYS A 46 -12.45 20.61 9.74
C CYS A 46 -13.30 21.54 8.84
N ARG A 47 -13.13 22.85 8.99
CA ARG A 47 -13.79 23.89 8.17
C ARG A 47 -13.21 24.07 6.76
N ARG A 48 -12.12 23.36 6.41
CA ARG A 48 -11.47 23.40 5.08
C ARG A 48 -10.95 24.78 4.66
N PHE A 49 -10.41 25.57 5.59
CA PHE A 49 -9.79 26.84 5.22
C PHE A 49 -8.57 26.66 4.29
N LYS A 50 -8.33 27.65 3.44
CA LYS A 50 -7.21 27.66 2.48
C LYS A 50 -5.86 27.62 3.22
N GLY A 51 -4.89 26.87 2.69
CA GLY A 51 -3.54 26.74 3.26
C GLY A 51 -3.41 25.69 4.37
N GLN A 52 -4.49 25.04 4.79
CA GLN A 52 -4.46 23.98 5.78
C GLN A 52 -4.20 22.58 5.17
N ILE A 53 -3.95 21.61 6.05
CA ILE A 53 -3.77 20.20 5.66
C ILE A 53 -5.03 19.69 4.95
N LEU A 54 -4.83 19.03 3.82
CA LEU A 54 -5.93 18.49 3.02
C LEU A 54 -6.57 17.27 3.69
N MET A 55 -7.91 17.24 3.74
CA MET A 55 -8.66 16.09 4.22
C MET A 55 -8.76 14.98 3.18
N LEU A 56 -8.78 13.72 3.67
CA LEU A 56 -9.09 12.57 2.83
C LEU A 56 -10.56 12.63 2.35
N SER A 57 -10.75 12.46 1.05
CA SER A 57 -12.06 12.36 0.40
C SER A 57 -12.06 11.27 -0.67
N THR A 58 -13.26 10.80 -1.07
CA THR A 58 -13.44 9.76 -2.10
C THR A 58 -12.83 10.15 -3.46
N GLY A 59 -12.69 11.45 -3.73
CA GLY A 59 -12.10 11.96 -4.99
C GLY A 59 -10.65 11.56 -5.22
N TYR A 60 -9.90 11.23 -4.16
CA TYR A 60 -8.50 10.77 -4.25
C TYR A 60 -8.35 9.28 -4.57
N GLY A 61 -9.46 8.53 -4.65
CA GLY A 61 -9.44 7.11 -5.00
C GLY A 61 -8.77 6.85 -6.35
N ALA A 62 -8.00 5.77 -6.42
CA ALA A 62 -7.43 5.26 -7.67
C ALA A 62 -8.55 4.72 -8.57
N THR A 63 -8.35 4.79 -9.89
CA THR A 63 -9.30 4.20 -10.84
C THR A 63 -9.40 2.68 -10.62
N ARG A 64 -10.61 2.12 -10.70
CA ARG A 64 -10.87 0.68 -10.47
C ARG A 64 -9.96 -0.25 -11.28
N LYS A 65 -9.52 0.17 -12.48
CA LYS A 65 -8.63 -0.60 -13.38
C LYS A 65 -7.19 -0.77 -12.85
N GLN A 66 -6.78 -0.06 -11.80
CA GLN A 66 -5.41 -0.08 -11.26
C GLN A 66 -5.29 -0.84 -9.93
N SER A 67 -6.26 -1.68 -9.57
CA SER A 67 -6.22 -2.50 -8.35
C SER A 67 -5.19 -3.65 -8.49
N THR A 68 -4.40 -3.86 -7.44
CA THR A 68 -3.35 -4.88 -7.42
C THR A 68 -3.94 -6.29 -7.35
N CYS A 69 -3.57 -7.16 -8.29
CA CYS A 69 -3.92 -8.58 -8.23
C CYS A 69 -3.08 -9.30 -7.16
N CYS A 70 -3.74 -9.91 -6.19
CA CYS A 70 -3.19 -10.94 -5.30
C CYS A 70 -2.10 -10.52 -4.28
N PRO A 71 -2.51 -10.07 -3.08
CA PRO A 71 -1.61 -10.00 -1.92
C PRO A 71 -1.39 -11.39 -1.30
N ARG A 72 -0.20 -11.61 -0.71
CA ARG A 72 0.08 -12.79 0.13
C ARG A 72 -0.38 -12.56 1.57
N LEU A 73 -0.91 -13.60 2.23
CA LEU A 73 -1.11 -13.60 3.68
C LEU A 73 0.21 -13.70 4.46
N ARG A 74 0.40 -12.82 5.46
CA ARG A 74 1.63 -12.73 6.26
C ARG A 74 1.87 -13.92 7.21
N SER A 75 0.91 -14.81 7.42
CA SER A 75 0.95 -15.88 8.43
C SER A 75 1.32 -17.28 7.91
N VAL A 76 1.84 -17.41 6.68
CA VAL A 76 2.13 -18.73 6.07
C VAL A 76 3.53 -19.25 6.42
N SER A 77 3.64 -20.46 6.96
CA SER A 77 4.94 -21.13 7.24
C SER A 77 5.88 -21.16 6.02
N SER A 78 7.20 -21.22 6.22
CA SER A 78 8.20 -21.25 5.15
C SER A 78 7.99 -22.42 4.17
N LYS A 79 7.69 -23.62 4.68
CA LYS A 79 7.41 -24.82 3.87
C LYS A 79 6.18 -24.62 2.96
N ASN A 80 5.09 -24.09 3.52
CA ASN A 80 3.86 -23.83 2.77
C ASN A 80 4.04 -22.71 1.74
N HIS A 81 4.94 -21.78 2.02
CA HIS A 81 5.29 -20.70 1.12
C HIS A 81 6.08 -21.18 -0.10
N GLU A 82 7.06 -22.06 0.11
CA GLU A 82 7.84 -22.71 -0.95
C GLU A 82 6.93 -23.51 -1.89
N ALA A 83 6.07 -24.38 -1.34
CA ALA A 83 5.08 -25.14 -2.11
C ALA A 83 4.09 -24.25 -2.89
N THR A 84 3.82 -23.02 -2.41
CA THR A 84 2.97 -22.07 -3.13
C THR A 84 3.72 -21.38 -4.27
N ALA A 85 5.00 -21.07 -4.09
CA ALA A 85 5.85 -20.50 -5.12
C ALA A 85 6.14 -21.50 -6.25
N GLU A 86 6.38 -22.77 -5.91
CA GLU A 86 6.56 -23.86 -6.88
C GLU A 86 5.29 -24.08 -7.71
N ARG A 87 4.13 -24.21 -7.05
CA ARG A 87 2.84 -24.33 -7.75
C ARG A 87 2.54 -23.13 -8.63
N ALA A 88 2.82 -21.91 -8.16
CA ALA A 88 2.63 -20.70 -8.98
C ALA A 88 3.55 -20.68 -10.20
N SER A 89 4.77 -21.24 -10.10
CA SER A 89 5.71 -21.34 -11.21
C SER A 89 5.22 -22.33 -12.27
N GLN A 90 4.69 -23.48 -11.85
CA GLN A 90 4.05 -24.46 -12.74
C GLN A 90 2.83 -23.87 -13.46
N LEU A 91 2.02 -23.08 -12.75
CA LEU A 91 0.80 -22.44 -13.28
C LEU A 91 1.05 -21.12 -14.02
N ALA A 92 2.31 -20.70 -14.19
CA ALA A 92 2.68 -19.42 -14.78
C ALA A 92 1.94 -18.21 -14.17
N LEU A 93 1.83 -18.17 -12.84
CA LEU A 93 1.23 -17.07 -12.09
C LEU A 93 2.31 -16.15 -11.48
N ARG A 94 2.09 -14.84 -11.55
CA ARG A 94 3.00 -13.86 -10.94
C ARG A 94 2.75 -13.74 -9.44
N VAL A 95 3.78 -14.02 -8.64
CA VAL A 95 3.78 -13.80 -7.18
C VAL A 95 4.55 -12.52 -6.84
N THR A 96 4.01 -11.68 -5.95
CA THR A 96 4.57 -10.35 -5.64
C THR A 96 5.91 -10.39 -4.88
N ASN A 97 6.18 -11.45 -4.10
CA ASN A 97 7.46 -11.65 -3.40
C ASN A 97 7.81 -13.15 -3.30
N PRO A 98 8.27 -13.82 -4.36
CA PRO A 98 8.47 -15.27 -4.36
C PRO A 98 9.55 -15.76 -3.37
N ASN A 99 10.50 -14.90 -3.00
CA ASN A 99 11.65 -15.28 -2.16
C ASN A 99 11.46 -14.98 -0.67
N ALA A 100 10.26 -14.55 -0.25
CA ALA A 100 10.06 -14.21 1.17
C ALA A 100 10.30 -15.44 2.07
N ARG A 101 11.00 -15.26 3.19
CA ARG A 101 11.27 -16.33 4.19
C ARG A 101 12.12 -17.50 3.70
N LEU A 102 12.66 -17.44 2.48
CA LEU A 102 13.75 -18.31 2.08
C LEU A 102 15.03 -17.74 2.72
N CYS A 103 15.63 -18.48 3.65
CA CYS A 103 17.00 -18.16 4.07
C CYS A 103 17.90 -18.44 2.85
N SER A 104 18.67 -17.46 2.41
CA SER A 104 19.79 -17.69 1.50
C SER A 104 20.76 -18.62 2.20
N LYS A 105 20.76 -19.91 1.84
CA LYS A 105 21.92 -20.76 2.05
C LYS A 105 22.92 -20.35 0.98
N GLU A 106 23.75 -19.36 1.29
CA GLU A 106 25.00 -19.15 0.56
C GLU A 106 25.99 -20.23 1.03
N ASN A 107 26.53 -20.94 0.03
CA ASN A 107 27.66 -21.89 -0.02
C ASN A 107 28.21 -22.41 1.32
#